data_AF-A0A315AR17-F1
#
_entry.id   AF-A0A315AR17-F1
#
_cell.length_a   1.000
_cell.length_b   1.000
_cell.length_c   1.000
_cell.angle_alpha   90.00
_cell.angle_beta   90.00
_cell.angle_gamma   90.00
#
_symmetry.space_group_name_H-M   'P 1'
#
loop_
_entity.id
_entity.type
_entity.pdbx_description
1 polymer ?
#
loop_
_entity_poly.entity_id
_entity_poly.type
_entity_poly.pdbx_seq_one_letter_code
_entity_poly.pdbx_strand_id
1 'polypeptide(L)'
;MNIFEGSRRIAKITAGLWITGFAIAAFNVSDTAYVTYLVPTFNAAPVLSSDDSCPNDSYKDYSIQNTKTPSGTDVNITLCFEATDGFDEGRRLVPYKIATDSKLIWGSDKYSNEVRDYAKKYISNFRVNVADYERIDRKGNSRWWSQVKEGATIMIFGLVFLFALVHAVGWIVRGFMGIPKGQDSKPKI
;
A
#
# COMPACT_ATOMS: atom_id res chain seq x y z
N MET A 1 29.39 -39.45 10.68
CA MET A 1 28.39 -38.36 10.81
C MET A 1 27.10 -38.84 10.17
N ASN A 2 25.97 -38.79 10.89
CA ASN A 2 24.72 -39.36 10.39
C ASN A 2 24.05 -38.38 9.42
N ILE A 3 23.82 -38.80 8.17
CA ILE A 3 23.30 -37.91 7.11
C ILE A 3 21.92 -37.33 7.47
N PHE A 4 21.15 -38.06 8.28
CA PHE A 4 19.84 -37.65 8.79
C PHE A 4 19.92 -36.54 9.84
N GLU A 5 20.97 -36.54 10.66
CA GLU A 5 21.18 -35.47 11.63
C GLU A 5 21.68 -34.20 10.96
N GLY A 6 22.56 -34.34 9.96
CA GLY A 6 23.00 -33.24 9.10
C GLY A 6 21.83 -32.59 8.37
N SER A 7 20.96 -33.39 7.73
CA SER A 7 19.80 -32.87 7.00
C SER A 7 18.78 -32.18 7.90
N ARG A 8 18.54 -32.72 9.12
CA ARG A 8 17.66 -32.07 10.11
C ARG A 8 18.18 -30.72 10.57
N ARG A 9 19.50 -30.57 10.74
CA ARG A 9 20.13 -29.29 11.11
C ARG A 9 19.99 -28.27 9.98
N ILE A 10 20.25 -28.68 8.74
CA ILE A 10 20.10 -27.82 7.55
C ILE A 10 18.64 -27.35 7.41
N ALA A 11 17.67 -28.26 7.53
CA ALA A 11 16.25 -27.91 7.45
C ALA A 11 15.83 -26.84 8.47
N LYS A 12 16.31 -26.94 9.72
CA LYS A 12 16.05 -25.93 10.76
C LYS A 12 16.68 -24.59 10.43
N ILE A 13 17.91 -24.58 9.90
CA ILE A 13 18.59 -23.34 9.49
C ILE A 13 17.81 -22.68 8.36
N THR A 14 17.40 -23.44 7.33
CA THR A 14 16.60 -22.91 6.22
C THR A 14 15.27 -22.34 6.68
N ALA A 15 14.56 -23.04 7.58
CA ALA A 15 13.32 -22.51 8.17
C ALA A 15 13.57 -21.22 8.97
N GLY A 16 14.66 -21.17 9.74
CA GLY A 16 15.06 -19.96 10.47
C GLY A 16 15.37 -18.78 9.54
N LEU A 17 16.08 -19.01 8.43
CA LEU A 17 16.35 -18.01 7.41
C LEU A 17 15.06 -17.54 6.72
N TRP A 18 14.12 -18.44 6.45
CA TRP A 18 12.82 -18.11 5.88
C TRP A 18 12.00 -17.18 6.79
N ILE A 19 11.91 -17.51 8.08
CA ILE A 19 11.21 -16.69 9.08
C ILE A 19 11.92 -15.33 9.24
N THR A 20 13.24 -15.33 9.27
CA THR A 20 14.03 -14.09 9.41
C THR A 20 13.84 -13.18 8.20
N GLY A 21 13.91 -13.74 6.98
CA GLY A 21 13.65 -13.00 5.75
C GLY A 21 12.23 -12.42 5.71
N PHE A 22 11.24 -13.18 6.18
CA PHE A 22 9.87 -12.69 6.30
C PHE A 22 9.76 -11.54 7.31
N ALA A 23 10.37 -11.65 8.48
CA ALA A 23 10.36 -10.59 9.47
C ALA A 23 10.96 -9.30 8.91
N ILE A 24 12.13 -9.40 8.25
CA ILE A 24 12.77 -8.26 7.59
C ILE A 24 11.85 -7.66 6.51
N ALA A 25 11.20 -8.49 5.70
CA ALA A 25 10.26 -8.02 4.69
C ALA A 25 9.06 -7.29 5.31
N ALA A 26 8.47 -7.84 6.38
CA ALA A 26 7.33 -7.25 7.08
C ALA A 26 7.65 -5.87 7.68
N PHE A 27 8.87 -5.66 8.20
CA PHE A 27 9.32 -4.35 8.69
C PHE A 27 9.71 -3.36 7.58
N ASN A 28 9.94 -3.82 6.35
CA ASN A 28 10.21 -2.96 5.19
C ASN A 28 8.95 -2.64 4.36
N VAL A 29 7.77 -3.11 4.77
CA VAL A 29 6.52 -2.74 4.12
C VAL A 29 6.23 -1.27 4.44
N SER A 30 6.14 -0.43 3.42
CA SER A 30 5.75 0.96 3.56
C SER A 30 4.32 1.07 4.09
N ASP A 31 4.11 1.89 5.12
CA ASP A 31 2.82 2.20 5.71
C ASP A 31 2.05 3.29 4.90
N THR A 32 2.41 3.47 3.63
CA THR A 32 1.91 4.56 2.80
C THR A 32 0.39 4.57 2.69
N ALA A 33 -0.21 5.61 3.26
CA ALA A 33 -1.62 5.93 3.09
C ALA A 33 -1.82 6.67 1.77
N TYR A 34 -2.66 6.13 0.89
CA TYR A 34 -3.11 6.81 -0.33
C TYR A 34 -4.44 7.47 0.00
N VAL A 35 -4.48 8.79 -0.06
CA VAL A 35 -5.67 9.57 0.28
C VAL A 35 -6.01 10.57 -0.80
N THR A 36 -7.30 10.83 -0.92
CA THR A 36 -7.86 11.64 -1.99
C THR A 36 -8.61 12.81 -1.37
N TYR A 37 -8.25 14.03 -1.77
CA TYR A 37 -8.90 15.26 -1.33
C TYR A 37 -9.67 15.88 -2.48
N LEU A 38 -10.89 16.34 -2.17
CA LEU A 38 -11.77 17.04 -3.11
C LEU A 38 -11.66 18.54 -2.85
N VAL A 39 -11.41 19.30 -3.91
CA VAL A 39 -11.45 20.76 -3.91
C VAL A 39 -12.75 21.16 -4.63
N PRO A 40 -13.83 21.48 -3.89
CA PRO A 40 -15.17 21.59 -4.47
C PRO A 40 -15.37 22.84 -5.33
N THR A 41 -14.58 23.90 -5.12
CA THR A 41 -14.61 25.10 -5.96
C THR A 41 -13.28 25.85 -5.87
N PHE A 42 -13.15 26.97 -6.60
CA PHE A 42 -11.92 27.76 -6.64
C PHE A 42 -11.48 28.19 -5.23
N ASN A 43 -10.26 27.82 -4.85
CA ASN A 43 -9.65 28.08 -3.54
C ASN A 43 -10.47 27.61 -2.32
N ALA A 44 -11.42 26.70 -2.50
CA ALA A 44 -12.12 26.09 -1.38
C ALA A 44 -11.17 25.25 -0.51
N ALA A 45 -11.53 25.10 0.76
CA ALA A 45 -10.84 24.18 1.64
C ALA A 45 -10.99 22.75 1.10
N PRO A 46 -9.90 21.97 1.03
CA PRO A 46 -9.93 20.62 0.52
C PRO A 46 -10.59 19.69 1.55
N VAL A 47 -11.46 18.80 1.09
CA VAL A 47 -12.19 17.84 1.95
C VAL A 47 -11.69 16.43 1.67
N LEU A 48 -11.37 15.69 2.72
CA LEU A 48 -10.93 14.30 2.59
C LEU A 48 -12.09 13.41 2.10
N SER A 49 -11.93 12.85 0.90
CA SER A 49 -12.90 11.95 0.29
C SER A 49 -13.01 10.62 1.07
N SER A 50 -14.21 10.05 1.09
CA SER A 50 -14.41 8.65 1.47
C SER A 50 -13.85 7.69 0.43
N ASP A 51 -13.90 8.08 -0.83
CA ASP A 51 -13.47 7.26 -1.95
C ASP A 51 -12.01 7.52 -2.30
N ASP A 52 -11.31 6.46 -2.67
CA ASP A 52 -9.91 6.55 -3.11
C ASP A 52 -9.80 7.07 -4.56
N SER A 53 -10.92 7.23 -5.27
CA SER A 53 -10.96 7.71 -6.66
C SER A 53 -11.53 9.13 -6.76
N CYS A 54 -10.94 9.93 -7.64
CA CYS A 54 -11.50 11.22 -8.02
C CYS A 54 -12.71 11.04 -8.98
N PRO A 55 -13.72 11.93 -8.91
CA PRO A 55 -14.82 12.00 -9.88
C PRO A 55 -14.33 12.06 -11.34
N ASN A 56 -15.14 11.57 -12.28
CA ASN A 56 -14.73 11.43 -13.69
C ASN A 56 -14.56 12.78 -14.43
N ASP A 57 -15.31 13.77 -14.00
CA ASP A 57 -15.32 15.15 -14.49
C ASP A 57 -14.28 16.05 -13.81
N SER A 58 -13.68 15.58 -12.70
CA SER A 58 -12.64 16.33 -11.98
C SER A 58 -11.29 16.32 -12.72
N TYR A 59 -10.53 17.40 -12.55
CA TYR A 59 -9.11 17.37 -12.85
C TYR A 59 -8.35 16.68 -11.72
N LYS A 60 -7.52 15.70 -12.08
CA LYS A 60 -6.73 14.89 -11.15
C LYS A 60 -5.29 15.33 -11.28
N ASP A 61 -4.70 15.77 -10.19
CA ASP A 61 -3.27 16.03 -10.13
C ASP A 61 -2.65 15.25 -8.97
N TYR A 62 -1.54 14.59 -9.28
CA TYR A 62 -0.84 13.75 -8.33
C TYR A 62 0.13 14.62 -7.55
N SER A 63 -0.28 15.02 -6.35
CA SER A 63 0.61 15.67 -5.41
C SER A 63 1.45 14.60 -4.71
N ILE A 64 2.63 14.31 -5.25
CA ILE A 64 3.68 13.54 -4.55
C ILE A 64 4.31 14.45 -3.47
N GLN A 65 3.50 14.96 -2.55
CA GLN A 65 4.05 15.51 -1.32
C GLN A 65 4.29 14.31 -0.41
N ASN A 66 5.55 13.87 -0.34
CA ASN A 66 6.01 12.95 0.69
C ASN A 66 5.93 13.67 2.04
N THR A 67 4.74 13.65 2.64
CA THR A 67 4.52 14.16 3.99
C THR A 67 4.30 12.98 4.92
N LYS A 68 4.82 13.10 6.13
CA LYS A 68 4.56 12.16 7.21
C LYS A 68 3.52 12.73 8.15
N THR A 69 2.64 11.87 8.66
CA THR A 69 1.79 12.23 9.79
C THR A 69 2.63 12.28 11.08
N PRO A 70 2.13 12.90 12.17
CA PRO A 70 2.84 12.91 13.45
C PRO A 70 3.16 11.52 14.03
N SER A 71 2.42 10.48 13.61
CA SER A 71 2.66 9.09 14.01
C SER A 71 3.71 8.38 13.15
N GLY A 72 4.17 9.00 12.06
CA GLY A 72 5.22 8.51 11.18
C GLY A 72 4.74 7.93 9.85
N THR A 73 3.43 7.81 9.65
CA THR A 73 2.80 7.25 8.44
C THR A 73 3.16 8.07 7.21
N ASP A 74 3.70 7.44 6.17
CA ASP A 74 3.88 8.08 4.88
C ASP A 74 2.53 8.34 4.19
N VAL A 75 2.35 9.52 3.61
CA VAL A 75 1.10 9.90 2.97
C VAL A 75 1.35 10.26 1.51
N ASN A 76 0.60 9.65 0.61
CA ASN A 76 0.52 10.01 -0.80
C ASN A 76 -0.86 10.59 -1.09
N ILE A 77 -0.87 11.81 -1.62
CA ILE A 77 -2.06 12.65 -1.68
C ILE A 77 -2.44 12.89 -3.13
N THR A 78 -3.67 12.56 -3.48
CA THR A 78 -4.27 12.94 -4.75
C THR A 78 -5.23 14.09 -4.52
N LEU A 79 -5.05 15.21 -5.22
CA LEU A 79 -6.01 16.31 -5.21
C LEU A 79 -6.90 16.19 -6.45
N CYS A 80 -8.21 16.25 -6.22
CA CYS A 80 -9.21 16.30 -7.28
C CYS A 80 -9.87 17.68 -7.24
N PHE A 81 -9.79 18.40 -8.36
CA PHE A 81 -10.48 19.67 -8.52
C PHE A 81 -11.82 19.40 -9.20
N GLU A 82 -12.90 19.55 -8.43
CA GLU A 82 -14.23 19.18 -8.89
C GLU A 82 -14.74 20.14 -9.96
N ALA A 83 -15.41 19.58 -10.96
CA ALA A 83 -16.17 20.37 -11.91
C ALA A 83 -17.49 20.78 -11.26
N THR A 84 -17.85 22.06 -11.36
CA THR A 84 -19.09 22.59 -10.80
C THR A 84 -20.06 22.95 -11.90
N ASP A 85 -21.35 22.86 -11.60
CA ASP A 85 -22.42 23.38 -12.44
C ASP A 85 -22.44 24.93 -12.39
N GLY A 86 -23.22 25.56 -13.27
CA GLY A 86 -23.40 27.02 -13.27
C GLY A 86 -22.55 27.79 -14.29
N PHE A 87 -21.96 27.09 -15.25
CA PHE A 87 -21.32 27.71 -16.42
C PHE A 87 -22.24 27.68 -17.65
N ASP A 88 -21.93 28.55 -18.62
CA ASP A 88 -22.71 28.69 -19.85
C ASP A 88 -22.91 27.33 -20.55
N GLU A 89 -24.14 27.12 -21.03
CA GLU A 89 -24.61 25.91 -21.73
C GLU A 89 -24.78 24.67 -20.84
N GLY A 90 -24.84 24.84 -19.51
CA GLY A 90 -25.05 23.71 -18.58
C GLY A 90 -23.85 22.76 -18.50
N ARG A 91 -22.67 23.22 -18.96
CA ARG A 91 -21.43 22.46 -18.88
C ARG A 91 -20.89 22.47 -17.45
N ARG A 92 -20.39 21.32 -17.02
CA ARG A 92 -19.60 21.19 -15.80
C ARG A 92 -18.15 21.51 -16.12
N LEU A 93 -17.63 22.58 -15.55
CA LEU A 93 -16.26 23.03 -15.76
C LEU A 93 -15.53 23.12 -14.43
N VAL A 94 -14.20 22.95 -14.46
CA VAL A 94 -13.37 23.07 -13.26
C VAL A 94 -13.06 24.54 -13.00
N PRO A 95 -13.47 25.10 -11.84
CA PRO A 95 -13.17 26.47 -11.47
C PRO A 95 -11.67 26.72 -11.30
N TYR A 96 -11.12 27.74 -11.97
CA TYR A 96 -9.69 28.07 -11.88
C TYR A 96 -9.40 29.54 -11.54
N LYS A 97 -10.42 30.42 -11.56
CA LYS A 97 -10.28 31.84 -11.22
C LYS A 97 -11.62 32.44 -10.79
N ILE A 98 -11.58 33.48 -9.96
CA ILE A 98 -12.73 34.37 -9.70
C ILE A 98 -12.41 35.75 -10.29
N ALA A 99 -13.35 36.34 -11.02
CA ALA A 99 -13.25 37.70 -11.52
C ALA A 99 -13.35 38.70 -10.35
N THR A 100 -12.40 39.63 -10.29
CA THR A 100 -12.22 40.59 -9.19
C THR A 100 -13.44 41.50 -8.97
N ASP A 101 -14.29 41.65 -9.99
CA ASP A 101 -15.28 42.72 -10.03
C ASP A 101 -16.73 42.21 -9.94
N SER A 102 -16.98 40.93 -10.22
CA SER A 102 -18.34 40.42 -10.51
C SER A 102 -18.72 39.11 -9.82
N LYS A 103 -17.85 38.55 -8.95
CA LYS A 103 -18.01 37.19 -8.38
C LYS A 103 -18.20 36.10 -9.45
N LEU A 104 -17.94 36.39 -10.72
CA LEU A 104 -18.01 35.41 -11.79
C LEU A 104 -16.86 34.43 -11.63
N ILE A 105 -17.19 33.16 -11.49
CA ILE A 105 -16.23 32.07 -11.48
C ILE A 105 -15.89 31.76 -12.93
N TRP A 106 -14.61 31.64 -13.24
CA TRP A 106 -14.13 31.18 -14.54
C TRP A 106 -13.81 29.69 -14.41
N GLY A 107 -14.42 28.90 -15.28
CA GLY A 107 -14.24 27.47 -15.38
C GLY A 107 -13.69 27.12 -16.74
N SER A 108 -12.94 26.02 -16.83
CA SER A 108 -12.47 25.47 -18.10
C SER A 108 -12.54 23.94 -18.05
N ASP A 109 -12.24 23.30 -19.19
CA ASP A 109 -12.14 21.85 -19.27
C ASP A 109 -11.05 21.34 -18.31
N LYS A 110 -11.25 20.15 -17.75
CA LYS A 110 -10.31 19.53 -16.81
C LYS A 110 -8.89 19.39 -17.37
N TYR A 111 -8.69 19.28 -18.68
CA TYR A 111 -7.35 19.16 -19.28
C TYR A 111 -6.78 20.48 -19.81
N SER A 112 -7.46 21.59 -19.55
CA SER A 112 -7.02 22.91 -19.97
C SER A 112 -5.75 23.37 -19.23
N ASN A 113 -4.98 24.25 -19.87
CA ASN A 113 -3.74 24.77 -19.29
C ASN A 113 -4.03 25.62 -18.05
N GLU A 114 -5.15 26.34 -18.05
CA GLU A 114 -5.60 27.21 -16.99
C GLU A 114 -5.88 26.44 -15.70
N VAL A 115 -6.60 25.31 -15.80
CA VAL A 115 -6.90 24.42 -14.67
C VAL A 115 -5.62 23.80 -14.13
N ARG A 116 -4.71 23.36 -15.00
CA ARG A 116 -3.42 22.80 -14.59
C ARG A 116 -2.54 23.82 -13.87
N ASP A 117 -2.46 25.05 -14.36
CA ASP A 117 -1.65 26.10 -13.74
C ASP A 117 -2.23 26.55 -12.40
N TYR A 118 -3.56 26.58 -12.29
CA TYR A 118 -4.24 26.77 -11.01
C TYR A 118 -3.94 25.63 -10.03
N ALA A 119 -4.12 24.38 -10.46
CA ALA A 119 -3.89 23.20 -9.62
C ALA A 119 -2.46 23.17 -9.08
N LYS A 120 -1.45 23.43 -9.92
CA LYS A 120 -0.05 23.53 -9.48
C LYS A 120 0.16 24.56 -8.38
N LYS A 121 -0.44 25.75 -8.50
CA LYS A 121 -0.37 26.82 -7.49
C LYS A 121 -1.11 26.46 -6.21
N TYR A 122 -2.23 25.74 -6.33
CA TYR A 122 -2.97 25.25 -5.17
C TYR A 122 -2.14 24.20 -4.40
N ILE A 123 -1.58 23.23 -5.13
CA ILE A 123 -0.75 22.14 -4.57
C ILE A 123 0.48 22.68 -3.84
N SER A 124 1.16 23.72 -4.36
CA SER A 124 2.34 24.28 -3.70
C SER A 124 2.05 24.86 -2.31
N ASN A 125 0.80 25.25 -2.06
CA ASN A 125 0.35 25.82 -0.78
C ASN A 125 -0.47 24.84 0.05
N PHE A 126 -0.81 23.68 -0.50
CA PHE A 126 -1.62 22.69 0.18
C PHE A 126 -0.90 22.14 1.42
N ARG A 127 -1.65 22.08 2.52
CA ARG A 127 -1.25 21.47 3.79
C ARG A 127 -2.35 20.51 4.24
N VAL A 128 -1.94 19.34 4.71
CA VAL A 128 -2.86 18.35 5.28
C VAL A 128 -3.52 18.94 6.52
N ASN A 129 -4.84 18.78 6.63
CA ASN A 129 -5.57 19.20 7.81
C ASN A 129 -5.27 18.26 8.99
N VAL A 130 -4.97 18.82 10.15
CA VAL A 130 -4.64 18.06 11.37
C VAL A 130 -5.78 17.12 11.78
N ALA A 131 -7.03 17.52 11.53
CA ALA A 131 -8.20 16.70 11.83
C ALA A 131 -8.25 15.38 11.01
N ASP A 132 -7.55 15.33 9.87
CA ASP A 132 -7.56 14.16 8.99
C ASP A 132 -6.50 13.12 9.37
N TYR A 133 -5.51 13.46 10.21
CA TYR A 133 -4.39 12.56 10.51
C TYR A 133 -4.83 11.23 11.09
N GLU A 134 -5.80 11.20 12.00
CA GLU A 134 -6.29 9.95 12.58
C GLU A 134 -6.88 9.01 11.50
N ARG A 135 -7.59 9.59 10.52
CA ARG A 135 -8.20 8.85 9.42
C ARG A 135 -7.16 8.37 8.41
N ILE A 136 -6.15 9.20 8.15
CA ILE A 136 -5.00 8.86 7.29
C ILE A 136 -4.21 7.70 7.91
N ASP A 137 -3.88 7.79 9.19
CA ASP A 137 -3.14 6.76 9.95
C ASP A 137 -3.90 5.43 9.99
N ARG A 138 -5.23 5.50 10.18
CA ARG A 138 -6.08 4.30 10.12
C ARG A 138 -6.04 3.62 8.74
N LYS A 139 -6.03 4.41 7.65
CA LYS A 139 -5.87 3.87 6.28
C LYS A 139 -4.48 3.24 6.07
N GLY A 140 -3.42 3.92 6.50
CA GLY A 140 -2.04 3.41 6.42
C GLY A 140 -1.88 2.09 7.18
N ASN A 141 -2.30 2.06 8.45
CA ASN A 141 -2.25 0.87 9.28
C ASN A 141 -3.08 -0.30 8.71
N SER A 142 -4.29 -0.03 8.22
CA SER A 142 -5.12 -1.05 7.57
C SER A 142 -4.42 -1.69 6.38
N ARG A 143 -3.74 -0.89 5.54
CA ARG A 143 -2.95 -1.41 4.41
C ARG A 143 -1.74 -2.20 4.86
N TRP A 144 -1.01 -1.71 5.86
CA TRP A 144 0.11 -2.46 6.43
C TRP A 144 -0.36 -3.83 6.93
N TRP A 145 -1.45 -3.89 7.70
CA TRP A 145 -2.04 -5.15 8.15
C TRP A 145 -2.50 -6.06 7.01
N SER A 146 -3.04 -5.52 5.92
CA SER A 146 -3.40 -6.30 4.74
C SER A 146 -2.18 -6.97 4.11
N GLN A 147 -1.12 -6.20 3.87
CA GLN A 147 0.13 -6.70 3.30
C GLN A 147 0.84 -7.70 4.23
N VAL A 148 0.83 -7.44 5.54
CA VAL A 148 1.38 -8.38 6.54
C VAL A 148 0.60 -9.68 6.57
N LYS A 149 -0.73 -9.64 6.45
CA LYS A 149 -1.57 -10.86 6.39
C LYS A 149 -1.31 -11.68 5.13
N GLU A 150 -1.22 -11.03 3.97
CA GLU A 150 -0.85 -11.69 2.71
C GLU A 150 0.55 -12.31 2.82
N GLY A 151 1.51 -11.54 3.31
CA GLY A 151 2.85 -12.03 3.57
C GLY A 151 2.88 -13.20 4.55
N ALA A 152 2.15 -13.12 5.66
CA ALA A 152 2.10 -14.18 6.67
C ALA A 152 1.51 -15.46 6.10
N THR A 153 0.53 -15.34 5.19
CA THR A 153 -0.04 -16.47 4.45
C THR A 153 1.05 -17.16 3.62
N ILE A 154 1.84 -16.40 2.85
CA ILE A 154 2.98 -16.92 2.09
C ILE A 154 4.02 -17.57 3.01
N MET A 155 4.32 -16.94 4.15
CA MET A 155 5.27 -17.46 5.12
C MET A 155 4.83 -18.84 5.67
N ILE A 156 3.56 -18.98 6.06
CA ILE A 156 2.99 -20.23 6.56
C ILE A 156 3.02 -21.31 5.47
N PHE A 157 2.58 -21.00 4.26
CA PHE A 157 2.61 -21.96 3.14
C PHE A 157 4.04 -22.41 2.82
N GLY A 158 5.01 -21.49 2.81
CA GLY A 158 6.43 -21.81 2.63
C GLY A 158 6.96 -22.77 3.70
N LEU A 159 6.61 -22.55 4.96
CA LEU A 159 7.01 -23.43 6.08
C LEU A 159 6.36 -24.82 5.98
N VAL A 160 5.06 -24.89 5.67
CA VAL A 160 4.35 -26.16 5.47
C VAL A 160 4.94 -26.93 4.29
N PHE A 161 5.27 -26.25 3.19
CA PHE A 161 5.92 -26.86 2.04
C PHE A 161 7.31 -27.40 2.39
N LEU A 162 8.15 -26.61 3.06
CA LEU A 162 9.48 -27.06 3.52
C LEU A 162 9.36 -28.27 4.45
N PHE A 163 8.40 -28.24 5.38
CA PHE A 163 8.13 -29.36 6.27
C PHE A 163 7.74 -30.62 5.48
N ALA A 164 6.78 -30.52 4.57
CA ALA A 164 6.34 -31.63 3.73
C ALA A 164 7.49 -32.20 2.89
N LEU A 165 8.32 -31.34 2.30
CA LEU A 165 9.48 -31.73 1.50
C LEU A 165 10.50 -32.51 2.35
N VAL A 166 10.87 -32.00 3.52
CA VAL A 166 11.81 -32.67 4.43
C VAL A 166 11.27 -34.04 4.85
N HIS A 167 9.97 -34.14 5.12
CA HIS A 167 9.32 -35.40 5.46
C HIS A 167 9.31 -36.39 4.28
N ALA A 168 9.02 -35.91 3.06
CA ALA A 168 9.02 -36.73 1.84
C ALA A 168 10.42 -37.25 1.50
N VAL A 169 11.45 -36.39 1.49
CA VAL A 169 12.85 -36.80 1.27
C VAL A 169 13.29 -37.78 2.35
N GLY A 170 12.98 -37.51 3.63
CA GLY A 170 13.30 -38.43 4.71
C GLY A 170 12.63 -39.80 4.56
N TRP A 171 11.39 -39.85 4.05
CA TRP A 171 10.70 -41.10 3.75
C TRP A 171 11.35 -41.86 2.58
N ILE A 172 11.69 -41.17 1.49
CA ILE A 172 12.38 -41.76 0.32
C ILE A 172 13.74 -42.34 0.74
N VAL A 173 14.58 -41.57 1.43
CA VAL A 173 15.92 -42.02 1.84
C VAL A 173 15.82 -43.20 2.82
N ARG A 174 14.88 -43.18 3.77
CA ARG A 174 14.65 -44.34 4.67
C ARG A 174 14.17 -45.58 3.91
N GLY A 175 13.31 -45.41 2.89
CA GLY A 175 12.87 -46.49 2.02
C GLY A 175 14.03 -47.15 1.27
N PHE A 176 14.89 -46.34 0.62
CA PHE A 176 16.09 -46.84 -0.06
C PHE A 176 17.10 -47.46 0.89
N MET A 177 17.28 -46.91 2.09
CA MET A 177 18.26 -47.41 3.07
C MET A 177 17.71 -48.54 3.95
N GLY A 178 16.43 -48.93 3.84
CA GLY A 178 15.81 -49.97 4.67
C GLY A 178 15.88 -49.68 6.18
N ILE A 179 15.78 -48.40 6.57
CA ILE A 179 15.87 -47.97 7.98
C ILE A 179 14.46 -47.95 8.59
N PRO A 180 14.23 -48.60 9.75
CA PRO A 180 12.94 -48.59 10.44
C PRO A 180 12.46 -47.18 10.81
N LYS A 181 11.14 -46.97 10.86
CA LYS A 181 10.57 -45.71 11.36
C LYS A 181 11.05 -45.46 12.80
N GLY A 182 11.52 -44.24 13.07
CA GLY A 182 11.98 -43.81 14.40
C GLY A 182 13.46 -44.11 14.69
N GLN A 183 14.22 -44.66 13.74
CA GLN A 183 15.66 -44.86 13.88
C GLN A 183 16.42 -44.05 12.84
N ASP A 184 17.59 -43.52 13.23
CA ASP A 184 18.48 -42.76 12.35
C ASP A 184 19.54 -43.66 11.68
N SER A 185 19.54 -44.96 11.96
CA SER A 185 20.46 -45.95 11.37
C SER A 185 19.85 -47.35 11.41
N LYS A 186 20.29 -48.25 10.53
CA LYS A 186 19.94 -49.68 10.66
C LYS A 186 20.43 -50.21 12.02
N PRO A 187 19.67 -51.06 12.71
CA PRO A 187 20.17 -51.76 13.88
C PRO A 187 21.37 -52.62 13.44
N LYS A 188 22.49 -52.52 14.17
CA LYS A 188 23.62 -53.43 13.96
C LYS A 188 23.18 -54.81 14.43
N ILE A 189 23.17 -55.77 13.51
CA ILE A 189 23.12 -57.20 13.82
C ILE A 189 24.48 -57.60 14.37
#